data_AF-A0A1V4ZTQ2-F1
#
_entry.id   AF-A0A1V4ZTQ2-F1
#
_cell.length_a   1.000
_cell.length_b   1.000
_cell.length_c   1.000
_cell.angle_alpha   90.00
_cell.angle_beta   90.00
_cell.angle_gamma   90.00
#
_symmetry.space_group_name_H-M   'P 1'
#
loop_
_entity.id
_entity.type
_entity.pdbx_description
1 polymer ?
#
loop_
_entity_poly.entity_id
_entity_poly.type
_entity_poly.pdbx_seq_one_letter_code
_entity_poly.pdbx_strand_id
1 'polypeptide(L)'
;MEPMQFLTSLGHLLLVAIFPVSAAAAGWFTKNRITAIVTGILPPLLLVILVIVNTGSFAASRDWLKDAAVYYSGLILTGGLAGFFASYHERLRLVAAFGCVILFVLIFLSGIR
;
A
#
# COMPACT_ATOMS: atom_id res chain seq x y z
N MET A 1 15.60 14.69 18.04
CA MET A 1 14.21 14.22 17.88
C MET A 1 13.66 13.96 19.25
N GLU A 2 12.56 14.61 19.63
CA GLU A 2 11.90 14.32 20.90
C GLU A 2 11.36 12.88 20.89
N PRO A 3 11.41 12.15 22.01
CA PRO A 3 11.00 10.74 22.09
C PRO A 3 9.54 10.53 21.64
N MET A 4 8.71 11.56 21.78
CA MET A 4 7.30 11.55 21.37
C MET A 4 7.12 11.60 19.84
N GLN A 5 8.00 12.30 19.12
CA GLN A 5 8.02 12.33 17.65
C GLN A 5 8.52 11.01 17.07
N PHE A 6 9.51 10.38 17.71
CA PHE A 6 10.01 9.08 17.27
C PHE A 6 8.92 7.99 17.37
N LEU A 7 8.19 7.94 18.48
CA LEU A 7 7.08 6.99 18.67
C LEU A 7 5.95 7.18 17.65
N THR A 8 5.61 8.43 17.31
CA THR A 8 4.58 8.71 16.30
C THR A 8 5.04 8.31 14.90
N SER A 9 6.28 8.63 14.51
CA SER A 9 6.82 8.20 13.21
C SER A 9 6.87 6.67 13.08
N LEU A 10 7.28 5.98 14.14
CA LEU A 10 7.34 4.51 14.16
C LEU A 10 5.93 3.89 14.10
N GLY A 11 4.96 4.49 14.79
CA GLY A 11 3.54 4.10 14.70
C GLY A 11 2.96 4.24 13.29
N HIS A 12 3.25 5.33 12.58
CA HIS A 12 2.81 5.52 11.19
C HIS A 12 3.46 4.49 10.25
N LEU A 13 4.76 4.22 10.43
CA LEU A 13 5.50 3.27 9.61
C LEU A 13 4.97 1.83 9.79
N LEU A 14 4.63 1.45 11.03
CA LEU A 14 3.98 0.18 11.33
C LEU A 14 2.58 0.09 10.71
N LEU A 15 1.76 1.13 10.83
CA LEU A 15 0.43 1.20 10.21
C LEU A 15 0.48 1.02 8.69
N VAL A 16 1.48 1.63 8.04
CA VAL A 16 1.68 1.55 6.59
C VAL A 16 2.13 0.16 6.16
N ALA A 17 3.03 -0.47 6.92
CA ALA A 17 3.51 -1.81 6.63
C ALA A 17 2.42 -2.88 6.83
N ILE A 18 1.44 -2.64 7.72
CA ILE A 18 0.35 -3.59 7.97
C ILE A 18 -0.48 -3.89 6.71
N PHE A 19 -0.70 -2.91 5.83
CA PHE A 19 -1.53 -3.12 4.64
C PHE A 19 -0.95 -4.15 3.65
N PRO A 20 0.25 -3.96 3.07
CA PRO A 20 0.84 -4.95 2.17
C PRO A 20 1.15 -6.27 2.87
N VAL A 21 1.48 -6.25 4.17
CA VAL A 21 1.69 -7.48 4.96
C VAL A 21 0.38 -8.25 5.13
N SER A 22 -0.74 -7.59 5.38
CA SER A 22 -2.06 -8.22 5.48
C SER A 22 -2.52 -8.82 4.14
N ALA A 23 -2.15 -8.19 3.02
CA ALA A 23 -2.41 -8.73 1.69
C ALA A 23 -1.58 -9.99 1.42
N ALA A 24 -0.29 -9.98 1.76
CA ALA A 24 0.58 -11.14 1.66
C ALA A 24 0.11 -12.28 2.59
N ALA A 25 -0.29 -11.96 3.82
CA ALA A 25 -0.85 -12.92 4.77
C ALA A 25 -2.18 -13.49 4.25
N ALA A 26 -3.09 -12.65 3.73
CA ALA A 26 -4.33 -13.11 3.12
C ALA A 26 -4.06 -14.05 1.95
N GLY A 27 -3.11 -13.74 1.07
CA GLY A 27 -2.69 -14.63 -0.02
C GLY A 27 -2.19 -15.97 0.47
N TRP A 28 -1.31 -15.96 1.46
CA TRP A 28 -0.76 -17.17 2.05
C TRP A 28 -1.82 -18.01 2.77
N PHE A 29 -2.68 -17.43 3.60
CA PHE A 29 -3.63 -18.22 4.38
C PHE A 29 -4.86 -18.67 3.58
N THR A 30 -5.40 -17.80 2.72
CA THR A 30 -6.64 -18.11 1.99
C THR A 30 -6.41 -18.94 0.73
N LYS A 31 -5.18 -18.95 0.20
CA LYS A 31 -4.84 -19.53 -1.12
C LYS A 31 -5.67 -18.96 -2.27
N ASN A 32 -6.40 -17.87 -2.03
CA ASN A 32 -7.29 -17.25 -3.00
C ASN A 32 -6.65 -15.98 -3.53
N ARG A 33 -6.27 -16.02 -4.81
CA ARG A 33 -5.65 -14.91 -5.53
C ARG A 33 -6.50 -13.64 -5.49
N ILE A 34 -7.81 -13.78 -5.68
CA ILE A 34 -8.72 -12.64 -5.78
C ILE A 34 -8.82 -11.96 -4.40
N THR A 35 -9.04 -12.74 -3.34
CA THR A 35 -9.09 -12.21 -1.98
C THR A 35 -7.80 -11.50 -1.62
N ALA A 36 -6.64 -12.11 -1.91
CA ALA A 36 -5.34 -11.53 -1.62
C ALA A 36 -5.08 -10.20 -2.35
N ILE A 37 -5.41 -10.15 -3.65
CA ILE A 37 -5.30 -8.93 -4.46
C ILE A 37 -6.22 -7.84 -3.91
N VAL A 38 -7.49 -8.18 -3.64
CA VAL A 38 -8.47 -7.21 -3.12
C VAL A 38 -8.02 -6.67 -1.77
N THR A 39 -7.52 -7.52 -0.87
CA THR A 39 -6.97 -7.08 0.43
C THR A 39 -5.79 -6.11 0.27
N GLY A 40 -4.96 -6.26 -0.77
CA GLY A 40 -3.85 -5.34 -1.06
C GLY A 40 -4.25 -4.04 -1.75
N ILE A 41 -5.29 -4.07 -2.59
CA ILE A 41 -5.77 -2.91 -3.35
C ILE A 41 -6.71 -2.03 -2.52
N LEU A 42 -7.55 -2.63 -1.69
CA LEU A 42 -8.63 -1.92 -1.02
C LEU A 42 -8.14 -0.78 -0.10
N PRO A 43 -7.10 -0.95 0.74
CA PRO A 43 -6.62 0.13 1.59
C PRO A 43 -6.14 1.38 0.83
N PRO A 44 -5.24 1.30 -0.17
CA PRO A 44 -4.85 2.48 -0.93
C PRO A 44 -6.00 3.07 -1.76
N LEU A 45 -6.95 2.25 -2.23
CA LEU A 45 -8.14 2.75 -2.91
C LEU A 45 -9.04 3.58 -2.00
N LEU A 46 -9.24 3.14 -0.75
CA LEU A 46 -9.99 3.89 0.26
C LEU A 46 -9.29 5.21 0.62
N LEU A 47 -7.96 5.23 0.69
CA LEU A 47 -7.19 6.47 0.89
C LEU A 47 -7.42 7.46 -0.26
N VAL A 48 -7.42 7.00 -1.51
CA VAL A 48 -7.73 7.85 -2.68
C VAL A 48 -9.12 8.46 -2.56
N ILE A 49 -10.13 7.64 -2.26
CA ILE A 49 -11.52 8.11 -2.11
C ILE A 49 -11.62 9.12 -0.98
N LEU A 50 -10.99 8.85 0.17
CA LEU A 50 -11.00 9.75 1.33
C LEU A 50 -10.37 11.11 0.99
N VAL A 51 -9.24 11.11 0.27
CA VAL A 51 -8.56 12.33 -0.17
C VAL A 51 -9.43 13.13 -1.14
N ILE A 52 -10.05 12.45 -2.11
CA ILE A 52 -10.95 13.07 -3.08
C ILE A 52 -12.16 13.71 -2.39
N VAL A 53 -12.78 12.99 -1.46
CA VAL A 53 -13.97 13.46 -0.73
C VAL A 53 -13.63 14.66 0.16
N ASN A 54 -12.47 14.65 0.83
CA ASN A 54 -12.08 15.73 1.74
C ASN A 54 -11.52 16.97 1.05
N THR A 55 -10.91 16.83 -0.14
CA THR A 55 -10.34 17.99 -0.85
C THR A 55 -11.37 18.77 -1.66
N GLY A 56 -12.57 18.21 -1.90
CA GLY A 56 -13.73 18.91 -2.46
C GLY A 56 -13.54 19.52 -3.86
N SER A 57 -12.37 19.38 -4.47
CA SER A 57 -12.00 20.03 -5.72
C SER A 57 -11.15 19.10 -6.58
N PHE A 58 -11.84 18.29 -7.38
CA PHE A 58 -11.25 17.59 -8.53
C PHE A 58 -10.64 18.56 -9.57
N ALA A 59 -11.00 19.84 -9.52
CA ALA A 59 -10.74 20.82 -10.56
C ALA A 59 -9.56 21.77 -10.28
N ALA A 60 -9.18 21.99 -9.02
CA ALA A 60 -8.28 23.10 -8.67
C ALA A 60 -6.80 22.91 -9.05
N SER A 61 -6.35 21.70 -9.43
CA SER A 61 -4.99 21.54 -9.96
C SER A 61 -4.79 20.17 -10.62
N ARG A 62 -4.79 20.14 -11.96
CA ARG A 62 -4.52 18.91 -12.73
C ARG A 62 -3.13 18.32 -12.47
N ASP A 63 -2.21 19.11 -11.91
CA ASP A 63 -0.82 18.73 -11.70
C ASP A 63 -0.64 17.81 -10.48
N TRP A 64 -1.25 18.10 -9.32
CA TRP A 64 -1.20 17.16 -8.18
C TRP A 64 -1.94 15.86 -8.49
N LEU A 65 -2.98 15.91 -9.33
CA LEU A 65 -3.76 14.71 -9.66
C LEU A 65 -2.92 13.70 -10.45
N LYS A 66 -1.99 14.17 -11.30
CA LYS A 66 -1.06 13.29 -12.03
C LYS A 66 -0.06 12.64 -11.07
N ASP A 67 0.55 13.43 -10.19
CA ASP A 67 1.53 12.93 -9.23
C ASP A 67 0.88 11.97 -8.21
N ALA A 68 -0.31 12.33 -7.71
CA ALA A 68 -1.12 11.49 -6.86
C ALA A 68 -1.55 10.21 -7.59
N ALA A 69 -1.97 10.27 -8.86
CA ALA A 69 -2.33 9.08 -9.62
C ALA A 69 -1.16 8.12 -9.78
N VAL A 70 0.05 8.61 -10.08
CA VAL A 70 1.27 7.78 -10.15
C VAL A 70 1.60 7.17 -8.79
N TYR A 71 1.53 7.96 -7.72
CA TYR A 71 1.76 7.50 -6.36
C TYR A 71 0.79 6.40 -5.93
N TYR A 72 -0.52 6.64 -6.04
CA TYR A 72 -1.55 5.70 -5.61
C TYR A 72 -1.63 4.47 -6.50
N SER A 73 -1.40 4.60 -7.82
CA SER A 73 -1.30 3.43 -8.69
C SER A 73 -0.11 2.54 -8.32
N GLY A 74 1.03 3.14 -7.94
CA GLY A 74 2.17 2.41 -7.41
C GLY A 74 1.83 1.61 -6.15
N LEU A 75 1.11 2.21 -5.20
CA LEU A 75 0.65 1.53 -3.99
C LEU A 75 -0.36 0.41 -4.30
N ILE A 76 -1.34 0.67 -5.16
CA ILE A 76 -2.35 -0.31 -5.58
C ILE A 76 -1.69 -1.53 -6.24
N LEU A 77 -0.77 -1.29 -7.17
CA LEU A 77 -0.08 -2.35 -7.91
C LEU A 77 0.82 -3.18 -6.99
N THR A 78 1.64 -2.53 -6.16
CA THR A 78 2.55 -3.24 -5.26
C THR A 78 1.81 -3.99 -4.16
N GLY A 79 0.73 -3.43 -3.60
CA GLY A 79 -0.13 -4.10 -2.63
C GLY A 79 -0.85 -5.32 -3.23
N GLY A 80 -1.42 -5.18 -4.42
CA GLY A 80 -2.07 -6.30 -5.13
C GLY A 80 -1.10 -7.41 -5.52
N LEU A 81 0.10 -7.05 -6.01
CA LEU A 81 1.15 -8.01 -6.37
C LEU A 81 1.70 -8.77 -5.15
N ALA A 82 1.85 -8.11 -4.00
CA ALA A 82 2.26 -8.76 -2.76
C ALA A 82 1.29 -9.91 -2.39
N GLY A 83 -0.01 -9.64 -2.42
CA GLY A 83 -1.03 -10.66 -2.19
C GLY A 83 -1.06 -11.75 -3.26
N PHE A 84 -0.96 -11.36 -4.54
CA PHE A 84 -0.93 -12.31 -5.65
C PHE A 84 0.24 -13.29 -5.56
N PHE A 85 1.47 -12.81 -5.36
CA PHE A 85 2.64 -13.68 -5.27
C PHE A 85 2.61 -14.58 -4.04
N ALA A 86 2.13 -14.08 -2.89
CA ALA A 86 2.00 -14.87 -1.68
C ALA A 86 1.00 -16.04 -1.82
N SER A 87 0.00 -15.92 -2.70
CA SER A 87 -1.01 -16.97 -2.92
C SER A 87 -0.50 -18.23 -3.63
N TYR A 88 0.70 -18.21 -4.22
CA TYR A 88 1.25 -19.36 -4.94
C TYR A 88 2.08 -20.30 -4.07
N HIS A 89 2.37 -19.94 -2.82
CA HIS A 89 3.10 -20.79 -1.85
C HIS A 89 4.52 -21.26 -2.23
N GLU A 90 5.08 -20.77 -3.33
CA GLU A 90 6.45 -21.06 -3.74
C GLU A 90 7.42 -20.13 -3.01
N ARG A 91 8.55 -20.66 -2.50
CA ARG A 91 9.56 -19.87 -1.76
C ARG A 91 10.06 -18.66 -2.55
N LEU A 92 10.29 -18.82 -3.86
CA LEU A 92 10.72 -17.73 -4.74
C LEU A 92 9.66 -16.63 -4.88
N ARG A 93 8.37 -16.99 -4.94
CA ARG A 93 7.28 -16.02 -5.02
C ARG A 93 7.01 -15.35 -3.68
N LEU A 94 7.30 -16.02 -2.56
CA LEU A 94 7.28 -15.38 -1.25
C LEU A 94 8.33 -14.26 -1.15
N VAL A 95 9.53 -14.48 -1.69
CA VAL A 95 10.57 -13.43 -1.78
C VAL A 95 10.09 -12.27 -2.64
N ALA A 96 9.44 -12.54 -3.78
CA ALA A 96 8.83 -11.51 -4.61
C ALA A 96 7.73 -10.73 -3.85
N ALA A 97 6.88 -11.42 -3.08
CA ALA A 97 5.86 -10.78 -2.25
C ALA A 97 6.49 -9.86 -1.19
N PHE A 98 7.55 -10.29 -0.51
CA PHE A 98 8.32 -9.45 0.40
C PHE A 98 8.94 -8.24 -0.30
N GLY A 99 9.48 -8.42 -1.51
CA GLY A 99 9.98 -7.32 -2.34
C GLY A 99 8.88 -6.30 -2.64
N CYS A 100 7.67 -6.75 -2.97
CA CYS A 100 6.50 -5.89 -3.17
C CYS A 100 6.10 -5.14 -1.88
N VAL A 101 6.17 -5.78 -0.70
CA VAL A 101 5.92 -5.12 0.59
C VAL A 101 6.93 -3.99 0.83
N ILE A 102 8.22 -4.25 0.59
CA ILE A 102 9.27 -3.23 0.76
C ILE A 102 9.04 -2.08 -0.22
N LEU A 103 8.75 -2.37 -1.49
CA LEU A 103 8.44 -1.35 -2.50
C LEU A 103 7.22 -0.52 -2.12
N PHE A 104 6.16 -1.14 -1.59
CA PHE A 104 4.98 -0.42 -1.11
C PHE A 104 5.36 0.59 -0.02
N VAL A 105 6.16 0.18 0.97
CA VAL A 105 6.62 1.08 2.04
C VAL A 105 7.48 2.21 1.49
N LEU A 106 8.40 1.92 0.56
CA LEU A 106 9.24 2.95 -0.07
C LEU A 106 8.43 3.96 -0.87
N ILE A 107 7.45 3.49 -1.66
CA ILE A 107 6.52 4.36 -2.39
C ILE A 107 5.77 5.23 -1.39
N PHE A 108 5.18 4.64 -0.35
CA PHE A 108 4.43 5.38 0.66
C PHE A 108 5.27 6.49 1.30
N LEU A 109 6.50 6.16 1.73
CA LEU A 109 7.42 7.12 2.33
C LEU A 109 7.80 8.25 1.36
N SER A 110 7.83 8.00 0.05
CA SER A 110 8.11 9.05 -0.94
C SER A 110 6.99 10.09 -1.07
N GLY A 111 5.75 9.74 -0.70
CA GLY A 111 4.59 10.62 -0.71
C GLY A 111 4.39 11.41 0.59
N ILE A 112 5.11 11.09 1.66
CA ILE A 112 5.20 11.93 2.86
C ILE A 112 6.20 13.06 2.56
N ARG A 113 5.76 14.09 1.85
CA ARG A 113 6.50 15.33 1.64
C ARG A 113 5.66 16.53 2.03
#